data_AF-X1M1R9-F1
#
_entry.id   AF-X1M1R9-F1
#
_cell.length_a   1.000
_cell.length_b   1.000
_cell.length_c   1.000
_cell.angle_alpha   90.00
_cell.angle_beta   90.00
_cell.angle_gamma   90.00
#
_symmetry.space_group_name_H-M   'P 1'
#
loop_
_entity.id
_entity.type
_entity.pdbx_description
1 polymer ?
#
loop_
_entity_poly.entity_id
_entity_poly.type
_entity_poly.pdbx_seq_one_letter_code
_entity_poly.pdbx_strand_id
1 'polypeptide(L)' 'MLGVDAPVEVRFKRAMVRGRTENATTLKEFIEMEAREKTTDKNKQQLTVCLSIADKVITNPGSFEDLHRKVDKILETLP' A
#
# COMPACT_ATOMS: atom_id res chain seq x y z
N MET A 1 -11.82 -2.79 8.84
CA MET A 1 -10.55 -2.92 8.09
C MET A 1 -10.30 -1.65 7.30
N LEU A 2 -9.14 -1.04 7.48
CA LEU A 2 -8.71 0.14 6.72
C LEU A 2 -7.60 -0.26 5.73
N GLY A 3 -7.86 -0.10 4.44
CA GLY A 3 -6.84 -0.25 3.40
C GLY A 3 -6.01 1.01 3.28
N VAL A 4 -4.69 0.89 3.15
CA VAL A 4 -3.79 2.01 2.90
C VAL A 4 -2.93 1.69 1.69
N ASP A 5 -3.00 2.55 0.68
CA ASP A 5 -2.23 2.40 -0.56
C ASP A 5 -1.54 3.73 -0.94
N ALA A 6 -0.68 3.72 -1.96
CA ALA A 6 -0.05 4.90 -2.53
C ALA A 6 0.29 4.65 -4.01
N PRO A 7 0.72 5.63 -4.81
CA PRO A 7 1.29 5.35 -6.13
C PRO A 7 2.54 4.46 -6.04
N VAL A 8 2.77 3.61 -7.04
CA VAL A 8 3.85 2.61 -7.01
C VAL A 8 5.24 3.24 -6.92
N GLU A 9 5.43 4.39 -7.56
CA GLU A 9 6.65 5.18 -7.53
C GLU A 9 6.95 5.70 -6.12
N VAL A 10 5.91 6.10 -5.39
CA VAL A 10 6.01 6.55 -3.99
C VAL A 10 6.36 5.37 -3.09
N ARG A 11 5.70 4.21 -3.26
CA ARG A 11 6.01 2.99 -2.49
C ARG A 11 7.44 2.53 -2.74
N PHE A 12 7.88 2.51 -4.01
CA PHE A 12 9.25 2.16 -4.40
C PHE A 12 10.28 3.10 -3.78
N LYS A 13 10.10 4.43 -3.92
CA LYS A 13 11.01 5.42 -3.31
C LYS A 13 11.12 5.23 -1.79
N ARG A 14 10.00 5.00 -1.11
CA ARG A 14 9.99 4.73 0.34
C ARG A 14 10.64 3.39 0.69
N ALA A 15 10.49 2.36 -0.14
CA ALA A 15 11.16 1.06 0.04
C ALA A 15 12.69 1.17 -0.07
N MET A 16 13.17 1.94 -1.06
CA MET A 16 14.60 2.23 -1.24
C MET A 16 15.19 2.96 -0.04
N VAL A 17 14.51 4.00 0.47
CA VAL A 17 14.95 4.74 1.68
C VAL A 17 15.03 3.84 2.91
N ARG A 18 14.16 2.83 3.02
CA ARG A 18 14.16 1.86 4.13
C ARG A 18 15.23 0.77 3.99
N GLY A 19 16.03 0.75 2.93
CA GLY A 19 17.06 -0.25 2.70
C GLY A 19 16.54 -1.65 2.39
N ARG A 20 15.25 -1.80 2.03
CA ARG A 20 14.66 -3.10 1.66
C ARG A 20 14.88 -3.39 0.17
N THR A 21 16.14 -3.48 -0.24
CA THR A 21 16.56 -3.75 -1.63
C THR A 21 16.60 -5.23 -1.97
N GLU A 22 16.43 -6.11 -0.98
CA GLU A 22 16.56 -7.57 -1.09
C GLU A 22 15.64 -8.21 -2.15
N ASN A 23 14.58 -7.52 -2.60
CA ASN A 23 13.63 -8.05 -3.58
C ASN A 23 13.42 -7.18 -4.85
N ALA A 24 13.91 -5.93 -4.89
CA ALA A 24 13.80 -5.06 -6.06
C ALA A 24 14.78 -3.88 -5.96
N THR A 25 15.59 -3.68 -6.99
CA THR A 25 16.53 -2.56 -7.13
C THR A 25 16.08 -1.52 -8.15
N THR A 26 15.17 -1.92 -9.04
CA THR A 26 14.54 -1.03 -10.03
C THR A 26 13.03 -0.92 -9.83
N LEU A 27 12.43 0.16 -10.31
CA LEU A 27 10.98 0.34 -10.28
C LEU A 27 10.24 -0.81 -11.00
N LYS A 28 10.82 -1.32 -12.10
CA LYS A 28 10.25 -2.44 -12.86
C LYS A 28 10.22 -3.72 -12.04
N GLU A 29 11.34 -4.09 -11.42
CA GLU A 29 11.41 -5.24 -10.52
C GLU A 29 10.44 -5.11 -9.35
N PHE A 30 10.28 -3.90 -8.82
CA PHE A 30 9.34 -3.62 -7.74
C PHE A 30 7.89 -3.83 -8.19
N ILE A 31 7.52 -3.35 -9.39
CA ILE A 31 6.19 -3.58 -9.98
C ILE A 31 5.94 -5.08 -10.18
N GLU A 32 6.90 -5.82 -10.74
CA GLU A 32 6.78 -7.25 -10.98
C GLU A 32 6.67 -8.06 -9.68
N MET A 33 7.40 -7.63 -8.63
CA MET A 33 7.27 -8.19 -7.29
C MET A 33 5.89 -7.95 -6.70
N GLU A 34 5.41 -6.70 -6.67
CA GLU A 34 4.09 -6.39 -6.13
C GLU A 34 2.96 -7.06 -6.92
N ALA A 35 3.13 -7.27 -8.24
CA ALA A 35 2.17 -8.01 -9.05
C ALA A 35 2.00 -9.46 -8.58
N ARG A 36 3.07 -10.10 -8.10
CA ARG A 36 3.00 -11.46 -7.53
C ARG A 36 2.20 -11.52 -6.24
N GLU A 37 2.13 -10.43 -5.49
CA GLU A 37 1.36 -10.31 -4.24
C GLU A 37 -0.11 -9.87 -4.46
N LYS A 38 -0.47 -9.56 -5.71
CA LYS A 38 -1.82 -9.16 -6.13
C LYS A 38 -2.62 -10.30 -6.76
N THR A 39 -2.27 -11.54 -6.43
CA THR A 39 -2.94 -12.74 -6.94
C THR A 39 -4.27 -13.00 -6.22
N THR A 40 -5.08 -13.90 -6.77
CA THR A 40 -6.30 -14.47 -6.19
C THR A 40 -6.09 -15.89 -5.65
N ASP A 41 -4.85 -16.39 -5.69
CA ASP A 41 -4.49 -17.68 -5.11
C ASP A 41 -4.57 -17.61 -3.58
N LYS A 42 -5.46 -18.42 -2.99
CA LYS A 42 -5.72 -18.46 -1.55
C LYS A 42 -4.50 -18.80 -0.69
N ASN A 43 -3.47 -19.43 -1.28
CA ASN A 43 -2.24 -19.82 -0.57
C ASN A 43 -1.12 -18.78 -0.72
N LYS A 44 -1.39 -17.65 -1.37
CA LYS A 44 -0.42 -16.56 -1.59
C LYS A 44 -0.95 -15.27 -0.99
N GLN A 45 -0.13 -14.22 -1.04
CA GLN A 45 -0.60 -12.88 -0.71
C GLN A 45 -1.66 -12.43 -1.73
N GLN A 46 -2.73 -11.79 -1.26
CA GLN A 46 -3.87 -11.38 -2.07
C GLN A 46 -4.20 -9.90 -1.83
N LEU A 47 -3.20 -9.02 -1.97
CA LEU A 47 -3.30 -7.62 -1.57
C LEU A 47 -4.46 -6.88 -2.25
N THR A 48 -4.73 -7.16 -3.53
CA THR A 48 -5.87 -6.58 -4.27
C THR A 48 -7.20 -7.02 -3.66
N VAL A 49 -7.33 -8.29 -3.28
CA VAL A 49 -8.56 -8.82 -2.66
C VAL A 49 -8.77 -8.15 -1.31
N CYS A 50 -7.73 -8.10 -0.46
CA CYS A 50 -7.79 -7.43 0.83
C CYS A 50 -8.20 -5.95 0.69
N LEU A 51 -7.62 -5.21 -0.25
CA LEU A 51 -7.99 -3.82 -0.51
C LEU A 51 -9.44 -3.68 -1.00
N SER A 52 -9.92 -4.62 -1.83
CA SER A 52 -11.28 -4.57 -2.39
C SER A 52 -12.39 -4.79 -1.35
N ILE A 53 -12.08 -5.48 -0.24
CA ILE A 53 -13.04 -5.77 0.83
C ILE A 53 -12.83 -4.90 2.08
N ALA A 54 -11.94 -3.89 2.00
CA ALA A 54 -11.73 -2.96 3.10
C ALA A 54 -12.95 -2.03 3.26
N ASP A 55 -13.36 -1.76 4.50
CA ASP A 55 -14.47 -0.85 4.79
C ASP A 55 -14.21 0.57 4.28
N LYS A 56 -12.94 0.98 4.35
CA LYS A 56 -12.45 2.26 3.82
C LYS A 56 -11.04 2.07 3.26
N VAL A 57 -10.67 2.86 2.25
CA VAL A 57 -9.33 2.87 1.65
C VAL A 57 -8.77 4.30 1.62
N ILE A 58 -7.53 4.49 2.08
CA ILE A 58 -6.79 5.75 1.95
C ILE A 58 -5.68 5.60 0.91
N THR A 59 -5.61 6.56 -0.02
CA THR A 59 -4.41 6.78 -0.84
C THR A 59 -3.48 7.78 -0.15
N ASN A 60 -2.22 7.39 0.09
CA ASN A 60 -1.19 8.12 0.83
C ASN A 60 0.04 8.50 -0.04
N PRO A 61 -0.13 9.43 -1.01
CA PRO A 61 0.98 9.91 -1.83
C PRO A 61 1.84 10.96 -1.12
N GLY A 62 1.31 11.62 -0.08
CA GLY A 62 1.82 12.86 0.50
C GLY A 62 2.68 12.69 1.75
N SER A 63 2.64 13.71 2.61
CA SER A 63 3.40 13.75 3.85
C SER A 63 2.77 12.90 4.96
N PHE A 64 3.45 12.84 6.11
CA PHE A 64 2.95 12.15 7.30
C PHE A 64 1.73 12.90 7.90
N GLU A 65 1.76 14.23 7.88
CA GLU A 65 0.67 15.10 8.32
C GLU A 65 -0.59 14.91 7.46
N ASP A 66 -0.41 14.71 6.14
CA ASP A 66 -1.51 14.40 5.23
C ASP A 66 -2.14 13.05 5.53
N LEU A 67 -1.32 12.04 5.86
CA LEU A 67 -1.82 10.74 6.29
C LEU A 67 -2.61 10.87 7.60
N HIS A 68 -2.05 11.55 8.61
CA HIS A 68 -2.69 11.77 9.91
C HIS A 68 -4.07 12.40 9.75
N ARG A 69 -4.16 13.51 9.00
CA ARG A 69 -5.43 14.19 8.74
C ARG A 69 -6.47 13.27 8.08
N LYS A 70 -6.05 12.36 7.19
CA LYS A 70 -6.97 11.40 6.56
C LYS A 70 -7.40 10.29 7.52
N VAL A 71 -6.49 9.82 8.38
CA VAL A 71 -6.80 8.85 9.42
C VAL A 71 -7.78 9.44 10.42
N ASP A 72 -7.54 10.65 10.93
CA ASP A 72 -8.41 11.34 11.88
C ASP A 72 -9.84 11.46 11.35
N LYS A 73 -9.99 11.94 10.10
CA LYS A 73 -11.28 12.02 9.41
C LYS A 73 -11.99 10.66 9.28
N ILE A 74 -11.24 9.58 9.10
CA ILE A 74 -11.84 8.24 9.06
C ILE A 74 -12.34 7.84 10.44
N LEU A 75 -11.53 8.05 11.48
CA LEU A 75 -11.86 7.71 12.87
C LEU A 75 -13.13 8.43 13.34
N GLU A 76 -13.34 9.69 12.93
CA GLU A 76 -14.57 10.45 13.21
C GLU A 76 -15.84 9.83 12.59
N THR A 77 -15.70 9.01 11.56
CA THR A 77 -16.82 8.36 10.85
C THR A 77 -17.04 6.91 11.26
N LEU A 78 -16.29 6.40 12.24
CA LEU A 78 -16.48 5.06 12.76
C LEU A 78 -17.68 5.05 13.73
N PRO A 79 -18.52 4.00 13.68
CA PRO A 79 -19.65 3.84 14.58
C PRO A 79 -19.23 3.56 16.03
#